data_AF-A0A3D3SYG5-F1
#
_entry.id   AF-A0A3D3SYG5-F1
#
_cell.length_a   1.000
_cell.length_b   1.000
_cell.length_c   1.000
_cell.angle_alpha   90.00
_cell.angle_beta   90.00
_cell.angle_gamma   90.00
#
_symmetry.space_group_name_H-M   'P 1'
#
loop_
_entity.id
_entity.type
_entity.pdbx_description
1 polymer ?
#
loop_
_entity_poly.entity_id
_entity_poly.type
_entity_poly.pdbx_seq_one_letter_code
_entity_poly.pdbx_strand_id
1 'polypeptide(L)'
;MLQNGVSLKTKTFFLSRLKDIAVTPKLYIRSFGCQMNDYDSGKMADVLRESHGLEPTNSPEEADVILFNTCSVREKAQEKVFSDLGRARDL
;
A
#
# COMPACT_ATOMS: atom_id res chain seq x y z
N MET A 1 -19.37 -15.52 -56.16
CA MET A 1 -18.05 -15.58 -55.49
C MET A 1 -18.27 -15.45 -54.00
N LEU A 2 -18.13 -16.54 -53.26
CA LEU A 2 -18.06 -16.51 -51.80
C LEU A 2 -16.70 -15.92 -51.42
N GLN A 3 -16.69 -14.81 -50.68
CA GLN A 3 -15.52 -14.47 -49.87
C GLN A 3 -15.94 -14.39 -48.42
N ASN A 4 -15.59 -15.47 -47.75
CA ASN A 4 -15.53 -15.63 -46.31
C ASN A 4 -14.65 -14.55 -45.69
N GLY A 5 -15.14 -13.93 -44.62
CA GLY A 5 -14.39 -12.94 -43.86
C GLY A 5 -15.01 -12.71 -42.49
N VAL A 6 -15.00 -13.75 -41.64
CA VAL A 6 -15.24 -13.59 -40.20
C VAL A 6 -14.07 -12.78 -39.65
N SER A 7 -14.18 -11.45 -39.70
CA SER A 7 -13.23 -10.54 -39.07
C SER A 7 -13.52 -10.54 -37.58
N LEU A 8 -12.59 -11.11 -36.80
CA LEU A 8 -12.58 -11.12 -35.33
C LEU A 8 -12.64 -9.67 -34.78
N LYS A 9 -13.83 -9.07 -34.67
CA LYS A 9 -14.03 -7.74 -34.06
C LYS A 9 -14.28 -7.76 -32.55
N THR A 10 -14.29 -8.94 -31.92
CA THR A 10 -14.82 -9.07 -30.55
C THR A 10 -13.75 -9.12 -29.44
N LYS A 11 -12.45 -9.08 -29.75
CA LYS A 11 -11.39 -9.16 -28.72
C LYS A 11 -10.89 -7.81 -28.19
N THR A 12 -11.01 -6.74 -28.95
CA THR A 12 -10.42 -5.42 -28.58
C THR A 12 -11.29 -4.60 -27.63
N PHE A 13 -12.58 -4.90 -27.49
CA PHE A 13 -13.48 -4.08 -26.68
C PHE A 13 -13.39 -4.38 -25.17
N PHE A 14 -12.97 -5.59 -24.77
CA PHE A 14 -13.01 -6.03 -23.36
C PHE A 14 -11.81 -5.55 -22.52
N LEU A 15 -10.66 -5.27 -23.15
CA LEU A 15 -9.46 -4.80 -22.44
C LEU A 15 -9.54 -3.34 -21.97
N SER A 16 -10.49 -2.55 -22.48
CA SER A 16 -10.64 -1.14 -22.07
C SER A 16 -11.35 -0.96 -20.73
N ARG A 17 -12.15 -1.94 -20.27
CA ARG A 17 -13.02 -1.82 -19.09
C ARG A 17 -12.44 -2.43 -17.80
N LEU A 18 -11.33 -3.16 -17.88
CA LEU A 18 -10.67 -3.76 -16.72
C LEU A 18 -9.52 -2.90 -16.16
N LYS A 19 -9.22 -1.76 -16.80
CA LYS A 19 -8.28 -0.77 -16.25
C LYS A 19 -8.86 0.02 -15.07
N ASP A 20 -10.16 -0.10 -14.82
CA ASP A 20 -10.90 0.80 -13.91
C ASP A 20 -11.27 0.18 -12.56
N ILE A 21 -10.83 -1.04 -12.24
CA ILE A 21 -10.79 -1.49 -10.83
C ILE A 21 -9.35 -1.35 -10.35
N ALA A 22 -8.84 -0.11 -10.37
CA ALA A 22 -7.58 0.21 -9.75
C ALA A 22 -7.79 0.17 -8.23
N VAL A 23 -7.51 -0.98 -7.60
CA VAL A 23 -7.40 -1.06 -6.14
C VAL A 23 -6.24 -0.16 -5.74
N THR A 24 -6.54 0.96 -5.08
CA THR A 24 -5.51 1.87 -4.59
C THR A 24 -4.85 1.25 -3.37
N PRO A 25 -3.55 0.92 -3.43
CA PRO A 25 -2.90 0.21 -2.34
C PRO A 25 -2.86 1.10 -1.09
N LYS A 26 -3.01 0.48 0.07
CA LYS A 26 -3.16 1.14 1.37
C LYS A 26 -1.90 1.02 2.22
N LEU A 27 -1.52 2.13 2.86
CA LEU A 27 -0.36 2.23 3.73
C LEU A 27 -0.80 2.51 5.16
N TYR A 28 -0.47 1.60 6.08
CA TYR A 28 -0.59 1.84 7.52
C TYR A 28 0.79 2.17 8.09
N ILE A 29 0.91 3.32 8.76
CA ILE A 29 2.15 3.73 9.42
C ILE A 29 1.93 3.75 10.92
N ARG A 30 2.81 3.07 11.66
CA ARG A 30 2.85 3.16 13.11
C ARG A 30 4.21 3.65 13.58
N SER A 31 4.17 4.77 14.28
CA SER A 31 5.35 5.48 14.80
C SER A 31 5.60 5.14 16.27
N PHE A 32 6.86 4.92 16.61
CA PHE A 32 7.33 4.71 17.98
C PHE A 32 8.52 5.60 18.26
N GLY A 33 8.39 6.50 19.24
CA GLY A 33 9.50 7.36 19.62
C GLY A 33 9.02 8.72 20.08
N CYS A 34 9.44 9.76 19.39
CA CYS A 34 9.10 11.15 19.68
C CYS A 34 8.35 11.80 18.52
N GLN A 35 7.97 13.07 18.71
CA GLN A 35 7.29 13.90 17.73
C GLN A 35 8.03 14.00 16.38
N MET A 36 9.35 13.80 16.38
CA MET A 36 10.14 13.76 15.15
C MET A 36 9.77 12.56 14.27
N ASN A 37 9.55 11.37 14.85
CA ASN A 37 9.10 10.21 14.09
C ASN A 37 7.72 10.44 13.47
N ASP A 38 6.82 11.16 14.16
CA ASP A 38 5.49 11.45 13.63
C ASP A 38 5.58 12.41 12.43
N TYR A 39 6.44 13.43 12.53
CA TYR A 39 6.75 14.32 11.41
C TYR A 39 7.37 13.56 10.23
N ASP A 40 8.37 12.72 10.49
CA ASP A 40 9.04 11.91 9.48
C ASP A 40 8.06 10.93 8.83
N SER A 41 7.16 10.33 9.62
CA SER A 41 6.09 9.45 9.14
C SER A 41 5.15 10.16 8.19
N GLY A 42 4.80 11.42 8.45
CA GLY A 42 4.03 12.24 7.51
C GLY A 42 4.77 12.45 6.19
N LYS A 43 6.07 12.76 6.24
CA LYS A 43 6.90 12.91 5.03
C LYS A 43 7.04 11.61 4.24
N MET A 44 7.20 10.48 4.93
CA MET A 44 7.24 9.16 4.29
C MET A 44 5.92 8.84 3.60
N ALA A 45 4.77 9.16 4.22
CA ALA A 45 3.46 8.97 3.60
C ALA A 45 3.33 9.79 2.31
N ASP A 46 3.72 11.06 2.31
CA ASP A 46 3.68 11.92 1.12
C ASP A 46 4.53 11.35 -0.02
N VAL A 47 5.77 10.96 0.28
CA VAL A 47 6.70 10.40 -0.71
C VAL A 47 6.18 9.07 -1.28
N LEU A 48 5.65 8.19 -0.43
CA LEU A 48 5.13 6.89 -0.84
C LEU A 48 3.83 7.01 -1.65
N ARG A 49 2.98 8.00 -1.32
CA ARG A 49 1.81 8.34 -2.12
C ARG A 49 2.20 8.83 -3.51
N GLU A 50 3.18 9.75 -3.61
CA GLU A 50 3.63 10.29 -4.90
C GLU A 50 4.33 9.24 -5.77
N SER A 51 5.14 8.37 -5.17
CA SER A 51 5.96 7.40 -5.91
C SER A 51 5.24 6.08 -6.23
N HIS A 52 4.33 5.62 -5.36
CA HIS A 52 3.71 4.30 -5.46
C HIS A 52 2.17 4.34 -5.38
N GLY A 53 1.55 5.51 -5.24
CA GLY A 53 0.09 5.62 -5.13
C GLY A 53 -0.49 5.04 -3.84
N LEU A 54 0.34 4.92 -2.80
CA LEU A 54 -0.06 4.39 -1.50
C LEU A 54 -0.91 5.41 -0.74
N GLU A 55 -2.17 5.07 -0.48
CA GLU A 55 -3.08 5.92 0.30
C GLU A 55 -3.05 5.53 1.79
N PRO A 56 -3.00 6.49 2.72
CA PRO A 56 -2.94 6.19 4.14
C PRO A 56 -4.23 5.50 4.63
N THR A 57 -4.06 4.54 5.55
CA THR A 57 -5.15 3.95 6.33
C THR A 57 -4.79 3.96 7.82
N ASN A 58 -5.84 4.00 8.66
CA ASN A 58 -5.72 3.85 10.12
C ASN A 58 -5.92 2.39 10.58
N SER A 59 -6.24 1.50 9.64
CA SER A 59 -6.56 0.09 9.88
C SER A 59 -5.43 -0.78 9.32
N PRO A 60 -4.62 -1.46 10.15
CA PRO A 60 -3.61 -2.38 9.65
C PRO A 60 -4.20 -3.55 8.85
N GLU A 61 -5.45 -3.94 9.11
CA GLU A 61 -6.17 -5.01 8.40
C GLU A 61 -6.54 -4.62 6.95
N GLU A 62 -6.61 -3.33 6.66
CA GLU A 62 -6.89 -2.81 5.32
C GLU A 62 -5.61 -2.49 4.53
N ALA A 63 -4.44 -2.65 5.15
CA ALA A 63 -3.18 -2.19 4.60
C ALA A 63 -2.52 -3.24 3.69
N ASP A 64 -2.08 -2.80 2.52
CA ASP A 64 -1.18 -3.59 1.65
C ASP A 64 0.28 -3.43 2.10
N VAL A 65 0.61 -2.32 2.77
CA VAL A 65 1.94 -2.04 3.33
C VAL A 65 1.81 -1.54 4.76
N ILE A 66 2.54 -2.17 5.68
CA ILE A 66 2.67 -1.74 7.07
C ILE A 66 4.10 -1.22 7.30
N LEU A 67 4.22 0.04 7.72
CA LEU A 67 5.48 0.70 8.02
C LEU A 67 5.60 1.01 9.51
N PHE A 68 6.59 0.41 10.17
CA PHE A 68 6.94 0.71 11.55
C PHE A 68 8.12 1.67 11.62
N ASN A 69 7.87 2.93 12.00
CA ASN A 69 8.92 3.93 12.18
C ASN A 69 9.37 3.95 13.64
N THR A 70 10.67 3.80 13.90
CA THR A 70 11.20 3.77 15.27
C THR A 70 12.38 4.71 15.47
N CYS A 71 12.57 5.18 16.70
CA CYS A 71 13.87 5.70 17.14
C CYS A 71 14.90 4.56 17.26
N SER A 72 16.03 4.68 16.58
CA SER A 72 17.15 3.71 16.65
C SER A 72 17.82 3.61 18.02
N VAL A 73 17.61 4.60 18.90
CA VAL A 73 18.35 4.75 20.17
C VAL A 73 17.54 4.36 21.42
N ARG A 74 16.28 3.92 21.28
CA ARG A 74 15.43 3.58 22.43
C ARG A 74 15.05 2.10 22.38
N GLU A 75 15.70 1.31 23.23
CA GLU A 75 15.51 -0.15 23.37
C GLU A 75 14.03 -0.54 23.55
N LYS A 76 13.28 0.22 24.37
CA LYS A 76 11.83 0.00 24.57
C LYS A 76 10.96 0.24 23.33
N ALA A 77 11.42 1.04 22.36
CA ALA A 77 10.70 1.24 21.10
C ALA A 77 10.84 0.00 20.20
N GLN A 78 12.00 -0.65 20.22
CA GLN A 78 12.27 -1.86 19.45
C GLN A 78 11.45 -3.05 19.97
N GLU A 79 11.38 -3.25 21.30
CA GLU A 79 10.55 -4.32 21.91
C GLU A 79 9.08 -4.23 21.49
N LYS A 80 8.53 -3.01 21.40
CA LYS A 80 7.15 -2.79 20.96
C LYS A 80 6.95 -3.18 19.50
N VAL A 81 7.91 -2.88 18.63
CA VAL A 81 7.84 -3.27 17.21
C VAL A 81 7.83 -4.78 17.05
N PHE A 82 8.62 -5.54 17.81
CA PHE A 82 8.59 -7.00 17.72
C PHE A 82 7.22 -7.58 18.11
N SER A 83 6.57 -7.00 19.12
CA SER A 83 5.22 -7.39 19.52
C SER A 83 4.19 -7.11 18.42
N ASP A 84 4.30 -5.95 17.78
CA ASP A 84 3.37 -5.52 16.72
C ASP A 84 3.62 -6.22 15.39
N LEU A 85 4.88 -6.55 15.06
CA LEU A 85 5.23 -7.44 13.95
C LEU A 85 4.64 -8.84 14.12
N GLY A 86 4.68 -9.37 15.35
CA GLY A 86 4.07 -10.67 15.67
C GLY A 86 2.56 -10.67 15.37
N ARG A 87 1.85 -9.58 15.70
CA ARG A 87 0.42 -9.43 15.41
C ARG A 87 0.16 -9.22 13.92
N ALA A 88 0.98 -8.43 13.25
CA ALA A 88 0.82 -8.13 11.83
C ALA A 88 1.05 -9.35 10.93
N ARG A 89 1.85 -10.34 11.36
CA ARG A 89 2.08 -11.58 10.61
C ARG A 89 0.83 -12.45 10.47
N ASP A 90 -0.08 -12.34 11.43
CA ASP A 90 -1.27 -13.19 11.51
C ASP A 90 -2.52 -12.49 10.94
N LEU A 91 -2.36 -11.31 10.30
CA LEU A 91 -3.37 -10.59 9.51
C LEU A 91 -3.42 -11.14 8.07
#